data_AF-A0A1Q3A9H7-F1
#
_entry.id   AF-A0A1Q3A9H7-F1
#
_cell.length_a   1.000
_cell.length_b   1.000
_cell.length_c   1.000
_cell.angle_alpha   90.00
_cell.angle_beta   90.00
_cell.angle_gamma   90.00
#
_symmetry.space_group_name_H-M   'P 1'
#
loop_
_entity.id
_entity.type
_entity.pdbx_description
1 polymer ?
#
loop_
_entity_poly.entity_id
_entity_poly.type
_entity_poly.pdbx_seq_one_letter_code
_entity_poly.pdbx_strand_id
1 'polypeptide(L)'
;MNRFFYSSPEEIEAKQPEDHLNNQEPRFQSELLSNGNQVIQSPPLTERIHDWRNSLIHQYNSIVAELSNLKSATGNEIYSGREYIYQNVFNDSHENNQLIVPSAILSLGAFFCGRVLTNKNNWGYRSIVNRNPSILGRILTSLPSRIVLPLALTGIVFDQLTPGTAGNAWNTFERDFLSESFIQESHRIWDQLYVRGIKQGSGELGKTFQNGLQNGIKSIRESITEITGDRKQ
;
A
#
# COMPACT_ATOMS: atom_id res chain seq x y z
N MET A 1 -3.95 -29.35 -34.80
CA MET A 1 -4.40 -28.23 -33.95
C MET A 1 -4.63 -27.03 -34.86
N ASN A 2 -5.69 -26.90 -35.67
CA ASN A 2 -7.14 -27.14 -35.52
C ASN A 2 -7.76 -26.27 -34.42
N ARG A 3 -8.63 -25.27 -34.65
CA ARG A 3 -9.18 -24.67 -35.89
C ARG A 3 -9.61 -23.23 -35.58
N PHE A 4 -9.02 -22.24 -36.25
CA PHE A 4 -9.74 -21.01 -36.58
C PHE A 4 -10.61 -21.35 -37.77
N PHE A 5 -11.93 -21.35 -37.61
CA PHE A 5 -12.82 -21.55 -38.74
C PHE A 5 -13.12 -20.21 -39.40
N TYR A 6 -12.44 -20.00 -40.53
CA TYR A 6 -13.05 -19.35 -41.68
C TYR A 6 -14.23 -20.23 -42.15
N SER A 7 -15.40 -19.63 -42.28
CA SER A 7 -16.43 -20.07 -43.22
C SER A 7 -16.65 -18.93 -44.22
N SER A 8 -16.41 -19.29 -45.49
CA SER A 8 -16.66 -18.54 -46.73
C SER A 8 -18.11 -18.03 -46.80
N PRO A 9 -18.42 -16.97 -47.57
CA PRO A 9 -19.77 -16.43 -47.63
C PRO A 9 -20.63 -17.37 -48.48
N GLU A 10 -21.49 -18.15 -47.82
CA GLU A 10 -22.68 -18.66 -48.48
C GLU A 10 -23.62 -17.48 -48.72
N GLU A 11 -24.08 -17.36 -49.96
CA GLU A 11 -25.14 -16.45 -50.37
C GLU A 11 -26.31 -16.59 -49.41
N ILE A 12 -26.44 -15.63 -48.49
CA ILE A 12 -27.68 -15.43 -47.76
C ILE A 12 -28.62 -14.80 -48.78
N GLU A 13 -29.32 -15.69 -49.49
CA GLU A 13 -30.57 -15.40 -50.16
C GLU A 13 -31.34 -14.44 -49.27
N ALA A 14 -31.60 -13.24 -49.78
CA ALA A 14 -32.38 -12.22 -49.11
C ALA A 14 -33.81 -12.75 -48.96
N LYS A 15 -34.06 -13.55 -47.92
CA LYS A 15 -35.41 -13.75 -47.41
C LYS A 15 -35.84 -12.42 -46.85
N GLN A 16 -36.65 -11.74 -47.65
CA GLN A 16 -37.56 -10.70 -47.18
C GLN A 16 -38.12 -11.12 -45.81
N PRO A 17 -38.20 -10.19 -44.85
CA PRO A 17 -38.95 -10.47 -43.65
C PRO A 17 -40.38 -10.76 -44.10
N GLU A 18 -40.79 -12.03 -44.01
CA GLU A 18 -42.21 -12.36 -44.07
C GLU A 18 -42.82 -11.73 -42.83
N ASP A 19 -43.38 -10.53 -43.03
CA ASP A 19 -44.41 -9.96 -42.19
C ASP A 19 -45.58 -10.96 -42.17
N HIS A 20 -45.47 -11.97 -41.31
CA HIS A 20 -46.61 -12.73 -40.85
C HIS A 20 -47.45 -11.80 -39.96
N LEU A 21 -48.20 -10.92 -40.62
CA LEU A 21 -49.45 -10.34 -40.12
C LEU A 21 -50.41 -11.49 -39.86
N ASN A 22 -50.21 -12.14 -38.71
CA ASN A 22 -51.07 -13.18 -38.19
C ASN A 22 -52.36 -12.47 -37.72
N ASN A 23 -53.29 -12.28 -38.65
CA ASN A 23 -54.65 -11.79 -38.41
C ASN A 23 -55.45 -12.89 -37.68
N GLN A 24 -55.08 -13.22 -36.45
CA GLN A 24 -55.99 -13.85 -35.51
C GLN A 24 -56.76 -12.73 -34.81
N GLU A 25 -58.09 -12.74 -34.95
CA GLU A 25 -58.96 -11.89 -34.14
C GLU A 25 -58.53 -12.01 -32.67
N PRO A 26 -58.35 -10.90 -31.95
CA PRO A 26 -57.94 -10.95 -30.55
C PRO A 26 -58.99 -11.76 -29.77
N ARG A 27 -58.61 -12.96 -29.32
CA ARG A 27 -59.43 -13.77 -28.41
C ARG A 27 -59.54 -13.03 -27.09
N PHE A 28 -60.67 -12.36 -26.89
CA PHE A 28 -60.99 -11.70 -25.64
C PHE A 28 -61.84 -12.64 -24.78
N GLN A 29 -61.36 -12.94 -23.58
CA GLN A 29 -62.12 -13.65 -22.57
C GLN A 29 -62.64 -12.62 -21.57
N SER A 30 -63.96 -12.50 -21.42
CA SER A 30 -64.57 -11.66 -20.40
C SER A 30 -64.88 -12.52 -19.17
N GLU A 31 -64.19 -12.28 -18.08
CA GLU A 31 -64.53 -12.86 -16.78
C GLU A 31 -65.14 -11.80 -15.87
N LEU A 32 -66.21 -12.18 -15.17
CA LEU A 32 -66.83 -11.35 -14.15
C LEU A 32 -66.18 -11.70 -12.81
N LEU A 33 -65.42 -10.75 -12.26
CA LEU A 33 -64.81 -10.91 -10.95
C LEU A 33 -65.91 -10.94 -9.87
N SER A 34 -65.63 -11.59 -8.73
CA SER A 34 -66.58 -11.74 -7.62
C SER A 34 -67.05 -10.41 -6.99
N ASN A 35 -66.40 -9.29 -7.33
CA ASN A 35 -66.75 -7.92 -6.95
C ASN A 35 -67.69 -7.22 -7.95
N GLY A 36 -68.14 -7.92 -9.01
CA GLY A 36 -69.06 -7.41 -10.03
C GLY A 36 -68.39 -6.69 -11.20
N ASN A 37 -67.06 -6.52 -11.21
CA ASN A 37 -66.34 -5.88 -12.31
C ASN A 37 -66.05 -6.89 -13.43
N GLN A 38 -66.37 -6.52 -14.67
CA GLN A 38 -66.07 -7.32 -15.86
C GLN A 38 -64.68 -6.97 -16.37
N VAL A 39 -63.79 -7.97 -16.43
CA VAL A 39 -62.43 -7.80 -16.95
C VAL A 39 -62.35 -8.50 -18.31
N ILE A 40 -62.03 -7.72 -19.33
CA ILE A 40 -61.75 -8.24 -20.67
C ILE A 40 -60.26 -8.56 -20.73
N GLN A 41 -59.92 -9.85 -20.69
CA GLN A 41 -58.56 -10.33 -20.81
C GLN A 41 -58.28 -10.77 -22.23
N SER A 42 -57.06 -10.52 -22.68
CA SER A 42 -56.52 -11.13 -23.91
C SER A 42 -55.44 -12.12 -23.49
N PRO A 43 -55.73 -13.43 -23.44
CA PRO A 43 -54.77 -14.46 -23.05
C PRO A 43 -53.40 -14.34 -23.73
N PRO A 44 -53.29 -14.09 -25.05
CA PRO A 44 -51.97 -13.99 -25.70
C PRO A 44 -51.16 -12.75 -25.29
N LEU A 45 -51.81 -11.67 -24.88
CA LEU A 45 -51.14 -10.48 -24.35
C LEU A 45 -50.71 -10.70 -22.90
N THR A 46 -51.56 -11.34 -22.09
CA THR A 46 -51.25 -11.66 -20.70
C THR A 46 -50.05 -12.62 -20.61
N GLU A 47 -49.97 -13.65 -21.48
CA GLU A 47 -48.82 -14.56 -21.55
C GLU A 47 -47.53 -13.83 -21.94
N ARG A 48 -47.57 -12.99 -22.99
CA ARG A 48 -46.39 -12.20 -23.41
C ARG A 48 -45.90 -11.24 -22.33
N ILE A 49 -46.83 -10.60 -21.60
CA ILE A 49 -46.48 -9.73 -20.47
C ILE A 49 -45.88 -10.54 -19.33
N HIS A 50 -46.41 -11.75 -19.08
CA HIS A 50 -45.91 -12.66 -18.06
C HIS A 50 -44.48 -13.13 -18.37
N ASP A 51 -44.21 -13.54 -19.61
CA ASP A 51 -42.88 -13.97 -20.05
C ASP A 51 -41.86 -12.83 -20.02
N TRP A 52 -42.26 -11.64 -20.47
CA TRP A 52 -41.41 -10.44 -20.39
C TRP A 52 -41.07 -10.09 -18.93
N ARG A 53 -42.08 -10.12 -18.05
CA ARG A 53 -41.88 -9.91 -16.61
C ARG A 53 -40.94 -10.94 -16.02
N ASN A 54 -41.11 -12.22 -16.34
CA ASN A 54 -40.26 -13.29 -15.82
C ASN A 54 -38.81 -13.16 -16.33
N SER A 55 -38.62 -12.78 -17.60
CA SER A 55 -37.30 -12.50 -18.16
C SER A 55 -36.62 -11.33 -17.45
N LEU A 56 -37.34 -10.23 -17.19
CA LEU A 56 -36.81 -9.09 -16.42
C LEU A 56 -36.49 -9.46 -14.97
N ILE A 57 -37.36 -10.22 -14.32
CA ILE A 57 -37.11 -10.70 -12.95
C ILE A 57 -35.87 -11.58 -12.91
N HIS A 58 -35.67 -12.46 -13.89
CA HIS A 58 -34.47 -13.28 -13.98
C HIS A 58 -33.20 -12.44 -14.17
N GLN A 59 -33.20 -11.48 -15.09
CA GLN A 59 -32.06 -10.58 -15.30
C GLN A 59 -31.75 -9.75 -14.05
N TYR A 60 -32.78 -9.20 -13.41
CA TYR A 60 -32.65 -8.45 -12.16
C TYR A 60 -32.06 -9.33 -11.05
N ASN A 61 -32.61 -10.53 -10.84
CA ASN A 61 -32.13 -11.46 -9.83
C ASN A 61 -30.68 -11.89 -10.11
N SER A 62 -30.30 -12.08 -11.37
CA SER A 62 -28.92 -12.40 -11.76
C SER A 62 -27.96 -11.28 -11.38
N ILE A 63 -28.29 -10.03 -11.71
CA ILE A 63 -27.46 -8.86 -11.39
C ILE A 63 -27.36 -8.67 -9.87
N VAL A 64 -28.47 -8.82 -9.15
CA VAL A 64 -28.47 -8.71 -7.67
C VAL A 64 -27.63 -9.84 -7.06
N ALA A 65 -27.71 -11.06 -7.59
CA ALA A 65 -26.89 -12.18 -7.14
C ALA A 65 -25.39 -11.92 -7.39
N GLU A 66 -25.02 -11.46 -8.59
CA GLU A 66 -23.65 -11.08 -8.92
C GLU A 66 -23.11 -9.97 -8.01
N LEU A 67 -23.91 -8.93 -7.77
CA LEU A 67 -23.53 -7.83 -6.89
C LEU A 67 -23.35 -8.32 -5.44
N SER A 68 -24.24 -9.20 -4.97
CA SER A 68 -24.15 -9.79 -3.64
C SER A 68 -22.93 -10.71 -3.49
N ASN A 69 -22.58 -11.44 -4.56
CA ASN A 69 -21.39 -12.29 -4.62
C ASN A 69 -20.13 -11.44 -4.63
N LEU A 70 -20.07 -10.37 -5.43
CA LEU A 70 -18.95 -9.42 -5.44
C LEU A 70 -18.76 -8.78 -4.06
N LYS A 71 -19.84 -8.28 -3.45
CA LYS A 71 -19.79 -7.71 -2.10
C LYS A 71 -19.27 -8.71 -1.08
N SER A 72 -19.71 -9.97 -1.17
CA SER A 72 -19.27 -11.04 -0.25
C SER A 72 -17.82 -11.43 -0.50
N ALA A 73 -17.40 -11.54 -1.76
CA ALA A 73 -16.03 -11.84 -2.15
C ALA A 73 -15.06 -10.75 -1.69
N THR A 74 -15.39 -9.47 -1.92
CA THR A 74 -14.60 -8.34 -1.42
C THR A 74 -14.55 -8.32 0.10
N GLY A 75 -15.67 -8.60 0.77
CA GLY A 75 -15.70 -8.73 2.23
C GLY A 75 -14.75 -9.82 2.75
N ASN A 76 -14.77 -10.99 2.10
CA ASN A 76 -13.88 -12.11 2.43
C ASN A 76 -12.41 -11.78 2.14
N GLU A 77 -12.11 -11.09 1.05
CA GLU A 77 -10.74 -10.69 0.70
C GLU A 77 -10.18 -9.69 1.73
N ILE A 78 -10.98 -8.68 2.11
CA ILE A 78 -10.61 -7.73 3.16
C ILE A 78 -10.40 -8.46 4.49
N TYR A 79 -11.30 -9.39 4.86
CA TYR A 79 -11.17 -10.15 6.08
C TYR A 79 -9.91 -11.03 6.08
N SER A 80 -9.65 -11.73 4.98
CA SER A 80 -8.48 -12.59 4.82
C SER A 80 -7.18 -11.79 4.85
N GLY A 81 -7.14 -10.63 4.17
CA GLY A 81 -6.00 -9.72 4.20
C GLY A 81 -5.76 -9.13 5.59
N ARG A 82 -6.84 -8.78 6.31
CA ARG A 82 -6.73 -8.34 7.70
C ARG A 82 -6.14 -9.45 8.57
N GLU A 83 -6.71 -10.64 8.52
CA GLU A 83 -6.25 -11.79 9.30
C GLU A 83 -4.77 -12.11 9.00
N TYR A 84 -4.38 -12.05 7.72
CA TYR A 84 -3.00 -12.22 7.30
C TYR A 84 -2.06 -11.20 7.94
N ILE A 85 -2.43 -9.92 7.96
CA ILE A 85 -1.63 -8.87 8.60
C ILE A 85 -1.56 -9.10 10.12
N TYR A 86 -2.66 -9.50 10.77
CA TYR A 86 -2.64 -9.79 12.21
C TYR A 86 -1.71 -10.95 12.55
N GLN A 87 -1.73 -12.02 11.76
CA GLN A 87 -0.91 -13.21 12.00
C GLN A 87 0.58 -12.98 11.68
N ASN A 88 0.89 -12.21 10.63
CA ASN A 88 2.27 -12.06 10.17
C ASN A 88 2.95 -10.80 10.70
N VAL A 89 2.24 -9.68 10.82
CA VAL A 89 2.81 -8.38 11.24
C VAL A 89 2.59 -8.14 12.73
N PHE A 90 1.35 -8.26 13.20
CA PHE A 90 0.96 -8.00 14.58
C PHE A 90 0.98 -9.25 15.45
N ASN A 91 2.05 -10.05 15.37
CA ASN A 91 2.17 -11.28 16.15
C ASN A 91 2.55 -11.03 17.63
N ASP A 92 3.11 -9.86 17.96
CA ASP A 92 3.53 -9.54 19.33
C ASP A 92 2.39 -8.89 20.15
N SER A 93 1.80 -9.68 21.05
CA SER A 93 0.71 -9.22 21.93
C SER A 93 1.12 -8.10 22.90
N HIS A 94 2.38 -8.02 23.30
CA HIS A 94 2.86 -6.97 24.20
C HIS A 94 2.98 -5.64 23.44
N GLU A 95 3.64 -5.65 22.28
CA GLU A 95 3.75 -4.47 21.42
C GLU A 95 2.37 -3.97 20.96
N ASN A 96 1.50 -4.88 20.55
CA ASN A 96 0.16 -4.53 20.06
C ASN A 96 -0.69 -3.79 21.10
N ASN A 97 -0.66 -4.25 22.35
CA ASN A 97 -1.55 -3.74 23.38
C ASN A 97 -1.03 -2.44 24.01
N GLN A 98 0.28 -2.23 24.05
CA GLN A 98 0.88 -1.12 24.81
C GLN A 98 1.66 -0.13 23.95
N LEU A 99 2.27 -0.58 22.85
CA LEU A 99 3.31 0.19 22.14
C LEU A 99 2.87 0.67 20.76
N ILE A 100 1.95 -0.02 20.06
CA ILE A 100 1.52 0.38 18.70
C ILE A 100 0.87 1.76 18.65
N VAL A 101 -0.04 2.06 19.58
CA VAL A 101 -0.74 3.35 19.58
C VAL A 101 0.23 4.50 19.85
N PRO A 102 1.04 4.48 20.93
CA PRO A 102 2.02 5.54 21.15
C PRO A 102 3.09 5.58 20.06
N SER A 103 3.54 4.44 19.51
CA SER A 103 4.51 4.43 18.41
C SER A 103 3.92 5.08 17.16
N ALA A 104 2.68 4.79 16.79
CA ALA A 104 2.02 5.43 15.64
C ALA A 104 1.92 6.96 15.81
N ILE A 105 1.56 7.44 17.01
CA ILE A 105 1.48 8.88 17.29
C ILE A 105 2.86 9.54 17.19
N LEU A 106 3.90 8.93 17.77
CA LEU A 106 5.26 9.45 17.72
C LEU A 106 5.85 9.40 16.32
N SER A 107 5.57 8.35 15.55
CA SER A 107 5.96 8.21 14.15
C SER A 107 5.26 9.23 13.25
N LEU A 108 4.01 9.59 13.55
CA LEU A 108 3.32 10.71 12.91
C LEU A 108 3.94 12.05 13.29
N GLY A 109 4.32 12.24 14.55
CA GLY A 109 5.12 13.39 14.98
C GLY A 109 6.44 13.50 14.19
N ALA A 110 7.15 12.38 14.04
CA ALA A 110 8.37 12.28 13.27
C ALA A 110 8.16 12.60 11.78
N PHE A 111 7.03 12.19 11.21
CA PHE A 111 6.63 12.55 9.85
C PHE A 111 6.55 14.08 9.70
N PHE A 112 5.83 14.74 10.61
CA PHE A 112 5.68 16.19 10.57
C PHE A 112 7.01 16.90 10.80
N CYS A 113 7.85 16.41 11.73
CA CYS A 113 9.22 16.91 11.89
C CYS A 113 10.02 16.81 10.58
N GLY A 114 9.95 15.68 9.88
CA GLY A 114 10.56 15.53 8.56
C GLY A 114 9.99 16.49 7.50
N ARG A 115 8.67 16.73 7.51
CA ARG A 115 8.04 17.70 6.60
C ARG A 115 8.49 19.12 6.89
N VAL A 116 8.66 19.48 8.17
CA VAL A 116 9.22 20.77 8.60
C VAL A 116 10.69 20.88 8.16
N LEU A 117 11.49 19.84 8.35
CA LEU A 117 12.90 19.81 7.94
C LEU A 117 13.10 19.89 6.42
N THR A 118 12.17 19.37 5.63
CA THR A 118 12.26 19.37 4.15
C THR A 118 11.60 20.61 3.50
N ASN A 119 11.03 21.50 4.30
CA ASN A 119 10.40 22.73 3.83
C ASN A 119 11.47 23.74 3.38
N LYS A 120 11.37 24.21 2.12
CA LYS A 120 12.32 25.17 1.54
C LYS A 120 12.31 26.51 2.29
N ASN A 121 11.15 26.91 2.80
CA ASN A 121 11.02 28.19 3.50
C ASN A 121 11.85 28.23 4.79
N ASN A 122 12.07 27.07 5.42
CA ASN A 122 12.85 26.95 6.65
C ASN A 122 14.38 27.05 6.43
N TRP A 123 14.83 26.92 5.17
CA TRP A 123 16.25 26.97 4.79
C TRP A 123 16.64 28.24 4.02
N GLY A 124 15.81 29.29 4.13
CA GLY A 124 16.12 30.60 3.54
C GLY A 124 15.90 30.70 2.03
N TYR A 125 15.14 29.78 1.42
CA TYR A 125 14.69 29.91 0.04
C TYR A 125 13.60 30.98 -0.06
N ARG A 126 13.97 32.25 -0.16
CA ARG A 126 13.03 33.38 -0.25
C ARG A 126 12.53 33.68 -1.68
N SER A 127 13.26 33.25 -2.72
CA SER A 127 12.91 33.49 -4.13
C SER A 127 13.60 32.50 -5.09
N ILE A 128 13.07 32.36 -6.32
CA ILE A 128 13.73 31.64 -7.43
C ILE A 128 15.08 32.28 -7.77
N VAL A 129 15.21 33.60 -7.59
CA VAL A 129 16.36 34.41 -8.06
C VAL A 129 17.40 34.64 -6.96
N ASN A 130 17.02 34.65 -5.68
CA ASN A 130 17.95 34.88 -4.57
C ASN A 130 17.99 33.66 -3.64
N ARG A 131 18.92 32.74 -3.93
CA ARG A 131 19.10 31.45 -3.25
C ARG A 131 20.46 31.39 -2.57
N ASN A 132 20.50 31.69 -1.27
CA ASN A 132 21.66 31.36 -0.41
C ASN A 132 21.35 30.24 0.60
N PRO A 133 20.83 29.07 0.17
CA PRO A 133 20.62 27.96 1.09
C PRO A 133 21.94 27.28 1.43
N SER A 134 22.07 26.89 2.71
CA SER A 134 23.09 25.96 3.18
C SER A 134 23.13 24.68 2.33
N ILE A 135 24.29 24.05 2.19
CA ILE A 135 24.47 22.77 1.49
C ILE A 135 23.50 21.71 2.06
N LEU A 136 23.33 21.66 3.39
CA LEU A 136 22.33 20.80 4.05
C LEU A 136 20.91 21.14 3.63
N GLY A 137 20.59 22.43 3.54
CA GLY A 137 19.30 22.89 3.02
C GLY A 137 19.06 22.44 1.58
N ARG A 138 20.08 22.42 0.72
CA ARG A 138 19.95 21.92 -0.67
C ARG A 138 19.66 20.42 -0.71
N ILE A 139 20.32 19.63 0.13
CA ILE A 139 20.14 18.17 0.19
C ILE A 139 18.77 17.84 0.79
N LEU A 140 18.46 18.41 1.95
CA LEU A 140 17.22 18.12 2.70
C LEU A 140 15.96 18.64 2.01
N THR A 141 16.07 19.71 1.21
CA THR A 141 14.91 20.28 0.50
C THR A 141 14.77 19.82 -0.96
N SER A 142 15.63 18.90 -1.40
CA SER A 142 15.51 18.25 -2.70
C SER A 142 14.15 17.54 -2.84
N LEU A 143 13.66 17.40 -4.08
CA LEU A 143 12.37 16.73 -4.35
C LEU A 143 12.32 15.30 -3.78
N PRO A 144 13.36 14.46 -3.94
CA PRO A 144 13.38 13.12 -3.33
C PRO A 144 13.36 13.19 -1.80
N SER A 145 14.19 14.06 -1.20
CA SER A 145 14.27 14.19 0.26
C SER A 145 12.93 14.61 0.90
N ARG A 146 12.11 15.41 0.20
CA ARG A 146 10.78 15.82 0.69
C ARG A 146 9.78 14.68 0.86
N ILE A 147 10.00 13.56 0.18
CA ILE A 147 9.17 12.35 0.26
C ILE A 147 9.88 11.33 1.16
N VAL A 148 11.16 11.09 0.90
CA VAL A 148 11.94 10.04 1.58
C VAL A 148 12.21 10.39 3.04
N LEU A 149 12.63 11.63 3.36
CA LEU A 149 13.04 11.97 4.73
C LEU A 149 11.90 11.88 5.75
N PRO A 150 10.68 12.41 5.49
CA PRO A 150 9.57 12.23 6.41
C PRO A 150 9.22 10.76 6.63
N LEU A 151 9.17 9.96 5.55
CA LEU A 151 8.86 8.54 5.63
C LEU A 151 9.95 7.76 6.36
N ALA A 152 11.22 8.07 6.10
CA ALA A 152 12.36 7.46 6.78
C ALA A 152 12.35 7.76 8.28
N LEU A 153 12.07 9.01 8.68
CA LEU A 153 11.97 9.37 10.10
C LEU A 153 10.80 8.66 10.79
N THR A 154 9.66 8.56 10.14
CA THR A 154 8.52 7.77 10.62
C THR A 154 8.89 6.31 10.81
N GLY A 155 9.54 5.69 9.81
CA GLY A 155 10.00 4.31 9.86
C GLY A 155 11.01 4.07 10.98
N ILE A 156 12.02 4.93 11.12
CA ILE A 156 13.04 4.83 12.18
C ILE A 156 12.41 4.95 13.58
N VAL A 157 11.52 5.92 13.79
CA VAL A 157 10.86 6.08 15.09
C VAL A 157 9.92 4.92 15.39
N PHE A 158 9.25 4.38 14.37
CA PHE A 158 8.39 3.22 14.52
C PHE A 158 9.21 1.96 14.87
N ASP A 159 10.31 1.74 14.16
CA ASP A 159 11.23 0.61 14.39
C ASP A 159 11.88 0.66 15.77
N GLN A 160 12.23 1.85 16.27
CA GLN A 160 12.77 2.01 17.62
C GLN A 160 11.77 1.70 18.74
N LEU A 161 10.47 1.93 18.51
CA LEU A 161 9.44 1.79 19.53
C LEU A 161 8.70 0.45 19.48
N THR A 162 8.57 -0.13 18.29
CA THR A 162 7.92 -1.42 18.03
C THR A 162 8.77 -2.26 17.06
N PRO A 163 9.97 -2.68 17.48
CA PRO A 163 10.93 -3.37 16.61
C PRO A 163 10.41 -4.73 16.13
N GLY A 164 9.62 -5.46 16.95
CA GLY A 164 9.05 -6.74 16.55
C GLY A 164 8.08 -6.57 15.39
N THR A 165 7.13 -5.65 15.55
CA THR A 165 6.11 -5.33 14.54
C THR A 165 6.74 -4.75 13.27
N ALA A 166 7.71 -3.85 13.40
CA ALA A 166 8.42 -3.26 12.27
C ALA A 166 9.23 -4.29 11.47
N GLY A 167 9.98 -5.14 12.17
CA GLY A 167 10.73 -6.24 11.56
C GLY A 167 9.81 -7.24 10.85
N ASN A 168 8.69 -7.60 11.46
CA ASN A 168 7.69 -8.48 10.85
C ASN A 168 7.04 -7.86 9.60
N ALA A 169 6.73 -6.55 9.63
CA ALA A 169 6.23 -5.83 8.47
C ALA A 169 7.23 -5.83 7.31
N TRP A 170 8.52 -5.58 7.62
CA TRP A 170 9.59 -5.61 6.62
C TRP A 170 9.80 -7.00 6.04
N ASN A 171 9.87 -8.03 6.89
CA ASN A 171 10.01 -9.43 6.45
C ASN A 171 8.83 -9.89 5.59
N THR A 172 7.61 -9.49 5.95
CA THR A 172 6.41 -9.79 5.16
C THR A 172 6.45 -9.09 3.81
N PHE A 173 6.87 -7.81 3.78
CA PHE A 173 7.04 -7.06 2.55
C PHE A 173 8.11 -7.65 1.63
N GLU A 174 9.27 -8.02 2.19
CA GLU A 174 10.34 -8.68 1.44
C GLU A 174 9.85 -9.99 0.83
N ARG A 175 9.23 -10.85 1.64
CA ARG A 175 8.73 -12.17 1.20
C ARG A 175 7.67 -12.07 0.10
N ASP A 176 6.74 -11.12 0.23
CA ASP A 176 5.55 -11.10 -0.61
C ASP A 176 5.72 -10.25 -1.87
N PHE A 177 6.63 -9.27 -1.86
CA PHE A 177 6.79 -8.29 -2.94
C PHE A 177 8.13 -8.37 -3.67
N LEU A 178 9.20 -8.85 -3.02
CA LEU A 178 10.54 -8.89 -3.61
C LEU A 178 10.92 -10.31 -4.03
N SER A 179 11.67 -10.43 -5.13
CA SER A 179 12.21 -11.73 -5.54
C SER A 179 13.35 -12.14 -4.60
N GLU A 180 13.45 -13.45 -4.30
CA GLU A 180 14.51 -13.97 -3.43
C GLU A 180 15.92 -13.56 -3.86
N SER A 181 16.17 -13.53 -5.17
CA SER A 181 17.44 -13.07 -5.75
C SER A 181 17.76 -11.60 -5.44
N PHE A 182 16.74 -10.74 -5.36
CA PHE A 182 16.92 -9.32 -5.03
C PHE A 182 17.15 -9.13 -3.53
N ILE A 183 16.44 -9.89 -2.70
CA ILE A 183 16.60 -9.88 -1.23
C ILE A 183 18.03 -10.26 -0.84
N GLN A 184 18.54 -11.36 -1.41
CA GLN A 184 19.90 -11.83 -1.13
C GLN A 184 20.97 -10.82 -1.54
N GLU A 185 20.83 -10.22 -2.72
CA GLU A 185 21.79 -9.22 -3.20
C GLU A 185 21.70 -7.92 -2.38
N SER A 186 20.49 -7.50 -2.01
CA SER A 186 20.26 -6.35 -1.13
C SER A 186 20.93 -6.53 0.24
N HIS A 187 20.70 -7.66 0.91
CA HIS A 187 21.35 -7.96 2.20
C HIS A 187 22.87 -8.05 2.05
N ARG A 188 23.37 -8.65 0.96
CA ARG A 188 24.81 -8.73 0.69
C ARG A 188 25.44 -7.35 0.56
N ILE A 189 24.81 -6.44 -0.19
CA ILE A 189 25.25 -5.06 -0.36
C ILE A 189 25.19 -4.32 0.98
N TRP A 190 24.10 -4.48 1.72
CA TRP A 190 23.91 -3.86 3.03
C TRP A 190 24.97 -4.30 4.05
N ASP A 191 25.23 -5.60 4.14
CA ASP A 191 26.25 -6.16 5.02
C ASP A 191 27.66 -5.66 4.65
N GLN A 192 27.96 -5.57 3.36
CA GLN A 192 29.26 -5.08 2.89
C GLN A 192 29.45 -3.59 3.16
N LEU A 193 28.47 -2.75 2.82
CA LEU A 193 28.60 -1.29 2.94
C LEU A 193 28.36 -0.79 4.36
N TYR A 194 27.25 -1.19 4.97
CA TYR A 194 26.81 -0.64 6.23
C TYR A 194 27.45 -1.36 7.42
N VAL A 195 27.37 -2.69 7.48
CA VAL A 195 27.87 -3.45 8.64
C VAL A 195 29.38 -3.49 8.67
N ARG A 196 30.02 -3.86 7.55
CA ARG A 196 31.49 -3.97 7.48
C ARG A 196 32.18 -2.65 7.20
N GLY A 197 31.57 -1.75 6.43
CA GLY A 197 32.15 -0.44 6.15
C GLY A 197 31.91 0.54 7.30
N ILE A 198 30.67 1.02 7.40
CA ILE A 198 30.33 2.17 8.25
C ILE A 198 30.33 1.82 9.74
N LYS A 199 29.71 0.69 10.13
CA LYS A 199 29.56 0.32 11.55
C LYS A 199 30.89 -0.11 12.17
N GLN A 200 31.68 -0.93 11.47
CA GLN A 200 33.01 -1.29 11.95
C GLN A 200 33.97 -0.09 11.90
N GLY A 201 33.96 0.69 10.81
CA GLY A 201 34.82 1.87 10.68
C GLY A 201 34.52 2.95 11.74
N SER A 202 33.25 3.20 12.07
CA SER A 202 32.89 4.12 13.16
C SER A 202 33.31 3.58 14.54
N GLY A 203 33.21 2.27 14.77
CA GLY A 203 33.70 1.63 15.98
C GLY A 203 35.22 1.72 16.13
N GLU A 204 35.97 1.56 15.04
CA GLU A 204 37.44 1.72 15.01
C GLU A 204 37.88 3.18 15.19
N LEU A 205 37.16 4.14 14.58
CA LEU A 205 37.35 5.56 14.82
C LEU A 205 37.12 5.93 16.28
N GLY A 206 36.04 5.41 16.89
CA GLY A 206 35.75 5.61 18.31
C GLY A 206 36.88 5.11 19.21
N LYS A 207 37.38 3.90 18.94
CA LYS A 207 38.53 3.32 19.65
C LYS A 207 39.80 4.13 19.45
N THR A 208 40.07 4.59 18.22
CA THR A 208 41.25 5.39 17.90
C THR A 208 41.22 6.75 18.59
N PHE A 209 40.06 7.40 18.62
CA PHE A 209 39.87 8.66 19.33
C PHE A 209 40.05 8.50 20.83
N GLN A 210 39.49 7.44 21.41
CA GLN A 210 39.61 7.13 22.83
C GLN A 210 41.08 6.80 23.22
N ASN A 211 41.79 6.03 22.40
CA ASN A 211 43.20 5.72 22.60
C ASN A 211 44.08 6.97 22.43
N GLY A 212 43.77 7.83 21.46
CA GLY A 212 44.45 9.11 21.26
C GLY A 212 44.29 10.06 22.45
N LEU A 213 43.08 10.14 23.00
CA LEU A 213 42.81 10.91 24.24
C LEU A 213 43.56 10.34 25.44
N GLN A 214 43.56 9.02 25.63
CA GLN A 214 44.29 8.38 26.73
C GLN A 214 45.81 8.61 26.61
N ASN A 215 46.36 8.46 25.40
CA ASN A 215 47.78 8.72 25.15
C ASN A 215 48.14 10.20 25.32
N GLY A 216 47.28 11.12 24.88
CA GLY A 216 47.47 12.55 25.10
C GLY A 216 47.46 12.94 26.58
N ILE A 217 46.53 12.39 27.37
CA ILE A 217 46.50 12.57 28.83
C ILE A 217 47.77 12.02 29.47
N LYS A 218 48.25 10.85 29.00
CA LYS A 218 49.50 10.25 29.48
C LYS A 218 50.72 11.13 29.17
N SER A 219 50.87 11.61 27.94
CA SER A 219 51.97 12.49 27.55
C SER A 219 51.96 13.82 28.30
N ILE A 220 50.79 14.43 28.51
CA ILE A 220 50.67 15.66 29.32
C ILE A 220 51.12 15.40 30.77
N ARG A 221 50.71 14.25 31.34
CA ARG A 221 51.13 13.87 32.69
C ARG A 221 52.64 13.69 32.79
N GLU A 222 53.23 12.98 31.82
CA GLU A 222 54.68 12.74 31.74
C GLU A 222 55.46 14.05 31.62
N SER A 223 55.05 14.97 30.73
CA SER A 223 55.69 16.28 30.58
C SER A 223 55.60 17.15 31.83
N ILE A 224 54.48 17.11 32.57
CA ILE A 224 54.36 17.84 33.84
C ILE A 224 55.32 17.27 34.89
N THR A 225 55.45 15.94 34.99
CA THR A 225 56.41 15.32 35.90
C THR A 225 57.86 15.64 35.53
N GLU A 226 58.20 15.69 34.24
CA GLU A 226 59.54 16.03 33.76
C GLU A 226 59.89 17.49 34.10
N ILE A 227 58.99 18.44 33.82
CA ILE A 227 59.15 19.86 34.16
C ILE A 227 59.25 20.09 35.68
N THR A 228 58.53 19.30 36.48
CA THR A 228 58.53 19.42 37.94
C THR A 228 59.74 18.71 38.58
N GLY A 229 60.27 17.68 37.93
CA GLY A 229 61.50 16.99 38.33
C GLY A 229 62.74 17.85 38.11
N ASP A 230 62.81 18.56 36.98
CA ASP A 230 63.91 19.46 36.63
C ASP A 230 63.98 20.73 37.52
N ARG A 231 62.86 21.16 38.10
CA ARG A 231 62.81 22.28 39.06
C ARG A 231 63.29 21.94 40.47
N LYS A 232 63.58 20.66 40.77
CA LYS A 232 64.00 20.19 42.10
C LYS A 232 65.49 19.83 42.19
N GLN A 233 66.27 20.03 41.12
CA GLN A 233 67.74 20.02 41.13
C GLN A 233 68.27 21.45 41.18
#